data_AF-A0A1J0PDT0-F1
#
_entry.id   AF-A0A1J0PDT0-F1
#
_cell.length_a   1.000
_cell.length_b   1.000
_cell.length_c   1.000
_cell.angle_alpha   90.00
_cell.angle_beta   90.00
_cell.angle_gamma   90.00
#
_symmetry.space_group_name_H-M   'P 1'
#
loop_
_entity.id
_entity.type
_entity.pdbx_description
1 polymer ?
#
loop_
_entity_poly.entity_id
_entity_poly.type
_entity_poly.pdbx_seq_one_letter_code
_entity_poly.pdbx_strand_id
1 'polypeptide(L)' 'MNDSLRNVSLQQKGQRAALLLELEGLEAEAQQAAAQGDLGKAGRGILKILDCERRVSGLGPQVLQLIKPRS' A
#
# COMPACT_ATOMS: atom_id res chain seq x y z
N MET A 1 27.40 13.70 0.63
CA MET A 1 25.98 14.03 0.37
C MET A 1 25.25 13.02 -0.51
N ASN A 2 25.90 12.34 -1.48
CA ASN A 2 25.23 11.34 -2.35
C ASN A 2 24.82 10.02 -1.67
N ASP A 3 25.54 9.55 -0.64
CA ASP A 3 25.25 8.24 -0.03
C ASP A 3 23.97 8.21 0.80
N SER A 4 23.58 9.33 1.40
CA SER A 4 22.38 9.41 2.23
C SER A 4 21.09 9.29 1.40
N LEU A 5 21.04 9.94 0.23
CA LEU A 5 19.92 9.84 -0.70
C LEU A 5 19.78 8.42 -1.30
N ARG A 6 20.90 7.77 -1.59
CA ARG A 6 20.92 6.37 -2.05
C ARG A 6 20.37 5.42 -0.99
N ASN A 7 20.72 5.61 0.27
CA ASN A 7 20.23 4.80 1.37
C ASN A 7 18.71 4.96 1.56
N VAL A 8 18.18 6.19 1.50
CA VAL A 8 16.73 6.43 1.58
C VAL A 8 15.97 5.75 0.44
N SER A 9 16.51 5.80 -0.79
CA SER A 9 15.88 5.13 -1.95
C SER A 9 15.86 3.61 -1.79
N LEU A 10 16.93 3.00 -1.26
CA LEU A 10 16.99 1.56 -0.99
C LEU A 10 16.00 1.17 0.13
N GLN A 11 15.91 1.97 1.19
CA GLN A 11 14.97 1.75 2.28
C GLN A 11 13.52 1.85 1.80
N GLN A 12 13.18 2.83 0.95
CA GLN A 12 11.86 2.96 0.34
C GLN A 12 11.51 1.76 -0.55
N LYS A 13 12.47 1.25 -1.33
CA LYS A 13 12.28 0.02 -2.13
C LYS A 13 12.00 -1.19 -1.25
N GLY A 14 12.75 -1.35 -0.16
CA GLY A 14 12.53 -2.44 0.80
C GLY A 14 11.16 -2.35 1.50
N GLN A 15 10.77 -1.16 1.95
CA GLN A 15 9.45 -0.92 2.52
C GLN A 15 8.33 -1.18 1.52
N ARG A 16 8.49 -0.76 0.26
CA ARG A 16 7.52 -1.03 -0.80
C ARG A 16 7.37 -2.52 -1.06
N ALA A 17 8.47 -3.27 -1.12
CA ALA A 17 8.44 -4.72 -1.29
C ALA A 17 7.71 -5.42 -0.12
N ALA A 18 7.95 -4.99 1.12
CA ALA A 18 7.27 -5.53 2.28
C ALA A 18 5.75 -5.29 2.25
N LEU A 19 5.32 -4.09 1.83
CA LEU A 19 3.89 -3.78 1.70
C LEU A 19 3.21 -4.57 0.57
N LEU A 20 3.90 -4.82 -0.54
CA LEU A 20 3.35 -5.67 -1.60
C LEU A 20 3.12 -7.10 -1.13
N LEU A 21 4.04 -7.64 -0.33
CA LEU A 21 3.88 -8.97 0.28
C LEU A 21 2.72 -8.99 1.30
N GLU A 22 2.57 -7.92 2.10
CA GLU A 22 1.43 -7.74 3.01
C GLU A 22 0.10 -7.71 2.23
N LEU A 23 0.08 -7.03 1.08
CA LEU A 23 -1.08 -6.93 0.19
C LEU A 23 -1.54 -8.29 -0.32
N GLU A 24 -0.61 -9.10 -0.85
CA GLU A 24 -0.91 -10.45 -1.35
C GLU A 24 -1.55 -11.34 -0.26
N GLY A 25 -1.04 -11.25 0.98
CA GLY A 25 -1.60 -11.97 2.12
C GLY A 25 -3.03 -11.52 2.45
N LEU A 26 -3.25 -10.21 2.51
CA LEU A 26 -4.58 -9.63 2.79
C LEU A 26 -5.61 -9.97 1.71
N GLU A 27 -5.20 -9.96 0.44
CA GLU A 27 -6.05 -10.37 -0.69
C GLU A 27 -6.47 -11.84 -0.57
N ALA A 28 -5.51 -12.74 -0.32
CA ALA A 28 -5.80 -14.15 -0.13
C ALA A 28 -6.78 -14.38 1.03
N GLU A 29 -6.58 -13.71 2.18
CA GLU A 29 -7.48 -13.82 3.34
C GLU A 29 -8.89 -13.29 3.04
N ALA A 30 -9.00 -12.13 2.38
CA ALA A 30 -10.28 -11.54 2.04
C ALA A 30 -11.05 -12.41 1.03
N GLN A 31 -10.34 -12.97 0.04
CA GLN A 31 -10.93 -13.85 -0.97
C GLN A 31 -11.41 -15.17 -0.37
N GLN A 32 -10.63 -15.77 0.54
CA GLN A 32 -11.06 -16.96 1.28
C GLN A 32 -12.29 -16.68 2.16
N ALA A 33 -12.33 -15.54 2.87
CA ALA A 33 -13.48 -15.16 3.67
C ALA A 33 -14.75 -14.98 2.81
N ALA A 34 -14.61 -14.34 1.64
CA ALA A 34 -15.70 -14.20 0.69
C ALA A 34 -16.19 -15.55 0.15
N ALA A 35 -15.27 -16.46 -0.20
CA ALA A 35 -15.60 -17.80 -0.66
C ALA A 35 -16.34 -18.63 0.39
N GLN A 36 -16.10 -18.37 1.68
CA GLN A 36 -16.80 -19.00 2.80
C GLN A 36 -18.14 -18.33 3.14
N GLY A 37 -18.50 -17.24 2.47
CA GLY A 37 -19.70 -16.46 2.76
C GLY A 37 -19.59 -15.52 3.97
N ASP A 38 -18.40 -15.39 4.58
CA ASP A 38 -18.15 -14.42 5.65
C ASP A 38 -17.88 -13.03 5.06
N LEU A 39 -18.96 -12.39 4.62
CA LEU A 39 -18.92 -11.06 4.00
C LEU A 39 -18.41 -9.99 4.97
N GLY A 40 -18.63 -10.15 6.27
CA GLY A 40 -18.14 -9.22 7.28
C GLY A 40 -16.61 -9.23 7.36
N LYS A 41 -16.01 -10.42 7.39
CA LYS A 41 -14.55 -10.57 7.36
C LYS A 41 -13.97 -10.17 6.01
N ALA A 42 -14.62 -10.52 4.91
CA ALA A 42 -14.21 -10.09 3.57
C ALA A 42 -14.19 -8.56 3.45
N GLY A 43 -15.25 -7.87 3.90
CA GLY A 43 -15.34 -6.41 3.89
C GLY A 43 -14.24 -5.74 4.72
N ARG A 44 -13.96 -6.26 5.92
CA ARG A 44 -12.82 -5.78 6.72
C ARG A 44 -11.47 -6.03 6.03
N GLY A 45 -11.33 -7.16 5.34
CA GLY A 45 -10.16 -7.48 4.53
C GLY A 45 -9.94 -6.46 3.41
N ILE A 46 -10.99 -6.14 2.65
CA ILE A 46 -10.95 -5.13 1.58
C ILE A 46 -10.50 -3.77 2.12
N LEU A 47 -11.00 -3.33 3.27
CA LEU A 47 -10.58 -2.05 3.86
C LEU A 47 -9.09 -2.04 4.23
N LYS A 48 -8.54 -3.17 4.70
CA LYS A 48 -7.11 -3.31 4.97
C LYS A 48 -6.28 -3.30 3.69
N ILE A 49 -6.76 -3.96 2.63
CA ILE A 49 -6.11 -3.95 1.31
C ILE A 49 -6.00 -2.51 0.81
N LEU A 50 -7.11 -1.76 0.78
CA LEU A 50 -7.14 -0.36 0.34
C LEU A 50 -6.21 0.54 1.17
N ASP A 51 -6.07 0.27 2.46
CA ASP A 51 -5.12 0.96 3.33
C ASP A 51 -3.66 0.67 2.96
N CYS A 52 -3.36 -0.60 2.71
CA CYS A 52 -2.04 -1.04 2.27
C CYS A 52 -1.68 -0.47 0.90
N GLU A 53 -2.61 -0.48 -0.07
CA GLU A 53 -2.41 0.17 -1.39
C GLU A 53 -2.06 1.65 -1.25
N ARG A 54 -2.80 2.38 -0.41
CA ARG A 54 -2.53 3.79 -0.14
C ARG A 54 -1.12 4.02 0.41
N ARG A 55 -0.66 3.14 1.32
CA ARG A 55 0.70 3.17 1.88
C ARG A 55 1.74 2.87 0.79
N VAL A 56 1.49 1.90 -0.10
CA VAL A 56 2.36 1.60 -1.26
C VAL A 56 2.47 2.80 -2.19
N SER A 57 1.35 3.44 -2.53
CA SER A 57 1.32 4.62 -3.39
C SER A 57 2.03 5.83 -2.78
N GLY A 58 2.09 5.91 -1.45
CA GLY A 58 2.87 6.93 -0.73
C GLY A 58 4.38 6.72 -0.78
N LEU A 59 4.85 5.51 -1.12
CA LEU A 59 6.27 5.18 -1.26
C LEU A 59 6.72 5.33 -2.72
N GLY A 60 7.16 6.54 -3.07
CA GLY A 60 7.73 6.84 -4.38
C GLY A 60 8.15 8.30 -4.48
N PRO A 61 8.77 8.72 -5.60
CA PRO A 61 9.00 10.13 -5.87
C PRO A 61 7.65 10.84 -5.83
N GLN A 62 7.45 11.73 -4.86
CA GLN A 62 6.27 12.58 -4.84
C GLN A 62 6.39 13.55 -6.02
N VAL A 63 5.80 13.19 -7.15
CA VAL A 63 5.61 14.13 -8.26
C VAL A 63 4.60 15.14 -7.74
N LEU A 64 5.06 16.36 -7.47
CA LEU A 64 4.24 17.48 -6.99
C LEU A 64 2.93 17.52 -7.78
N GLN A 65 1.85 16.99 -7.21
CA GLN A 65 0.52 17.34 -7.67
C GLN A 65 0.35 18.79 -7.25
N LEU A 66 0.58 19.70 -8.20
CA LEU A 66 0.14 21.09 -8.10
C LEU A 66 -1.34 21.02 -7.72
N ILE A 67 -1.64 21.18 -6.44
CA ILE A 67 -3.01 21.34 -5.99
C ILE A 67 -3.49 22.61 -6.69
N LYS A 68 -4.36 22.47 -7.69
CA LYS A 68 -5.11 23.60 -8.21
C LYS A 68 -5.94 24.13 -7.04
N PRO A 69 -5.71 25.37 -6.56
CA PRO A 69 -6.53 25.93 -5.51
C PRO A 69 -7.97 25.99 -6.00
N ARG A 70 -8.91 25.55 -5.16
CA ARG A 70 -10.34 25.74 -5.41
C ARG A 70 -10.68 27.18 -4.99
N SER A 71 -10.40 28.13 -5.88
CA SER A 71 -11.05 29.45 -5.89
C SER A 71 -12.46 29.31 -6.46
#